data_AF-A0A2V8K2E0-F1
#
_entry.id   AF-A0A2V8K2E0-F1
#
_cell.length_a   1.000
_cell.length_b   1.000
_cell.length_c   1.000
_cell.angle_alpha   90.00
_cell.angle_beta   90.00
_cell.angle_gamma   90.00
#
_symmetry.space_group_name_H-M   'P 1'
#
loop_
_entity.id
_entity.type
_entity.pdbx_description
1 polymer ?
#
loop_
_entity_poly.entity_id
_entity_poly.type
_entity_poly.pdbx_seq_one_letter_code
_entity_poly.pdbx_strand_id
1 'polypeptide(L)'
;MQPILVSFLWHMHQPFYKDPVRQCYVMPWAYLHGTKDYFGMPALLEEFPQVHQTFNLVPSLVLQLEEYARGEARDALVELAFKPVDQLTAEDRSQVIKQLFPVPVRTMLQPFPRYFELYERRSDSSRHQAFSDQDIRDIQVWWTLVWMDQDRRPKDLVEKGRDFTESDKIALRRLAGQIINDIIPEYRRMQERGVIEISTTPFYHPILPILIDSRVDDRNVPVVVELPFDAREQLSRALTFMRDRFGVTPQGLWPSEGSVSNDVALLASSVGFRWLATDEGILSKSGVDLSWDNRRRLYQPYKRADITVFFRDRTLSDLIGFQYMNAPASESARDLIRRVKEVPNGSHVLIALDGENPWDYYPNSGRDFLRRLFEGIQEDSSLEAVTLSEALNRLPAQNLDWLAPGSWANANFQIWIGHPEDHLAWRWIVRAREALMQRKGQVPEENWHLAYEELLVAEGSDWMWWFGNDFSSDDDAIFDALFRQHIGNIFHFIGLPEPEGLNEPIKKSLGGRKTAMAPPPP
;
A
#
# COMPACT_ATOMS: atom_id res chain seq x y z
N MET A 1 26.29 -13.00 -24.09
CA MET A 1 25.01 -12.39 -24.52
C MET A 1 24.68 -11.30 -23.51
N GLN A 2 24.00 -10.21 -23.89
CA GLN A 2 23.55 -9.22 -22.90
C GLN A 2 22.52 -9.88 -21.98
N PRO A 3 22.59 -9.67 -20.65
CA PRO A 3 21.62 -10.25 -19.73
C PRO A 3 20.23 -9.63 -19.94
N ILE A 4 19.20 -10.31 -19.46
CA ILE A 4 17.86 -9.75 -19.29
C ILE A 4 17.87 -8.98 -17.98
N LEU A 5 17.56 -7.69 -18.05
CA LEU A 5 17.45 -6.84 -16.87
C LEU A 5 16.09 -7.07 -16.20
N VAL A 6 16.08 -7.33 -14.91
CA VAL A 6 14.85 -7.56 -14.13
C VAL A 6 14.75 -6.48 -13.06
N SER A 7 13.66 -5.71 -13.07
CA SER A 7 13.37 -4.75 -12.01
C SER A 7 12.14 -5.19 -11.25
N PHE A 8 12.26 -5.22 -9.93
CA PHE A 8 11.13 -5.29 -9.02
C PHE A 8 10.79 -3.89 -8.52
N LEU A 9 9.50 -3.56 -8.54
CA LEU A 9 8.93 -2.41 -7.84
C LEU A 9 7.90 -2.91 -6.83
N TRP A 10 8.21 -2.78 -5.55
CA TRP A 10 7.29 -3.10 -4.46
C TRP A 10 6.62 -1.82 -3.96
N HIS A 11 5.32 -1.70 -4.17
CA HIS A 11 4.52 -0.56 -3.74
C HIS A 11 4.05 -0.73 -2.30
N MET A 12 4.66 0.00 -1.37
CA MET A 12 4.33 -0.05 0.05
C MET A 12 3.34 1.05 0.38
N HIS A 13 2.10 0.67 0.67
CA HIS A 13 1.02 1.62 0.92
C HIS A 13 0.14 1.19 2.08
N GLN A 14 -0.46 2.19 2.72
CA GLN A 14 -1.62 2.04 3.58
C GLN A 14 -2.43 3.33 3.49
N PRO A 15 -3.78 3.25 3.49
CA PRO A 15 -4.63 4.39 3.73
C PRO A 15 -4.19 5.20 4.95
N PHE A 16 -4.52 6.48 4.96
CA PHE A 16 -4.26 7.34 6.11
C PHE A 16 -5.32 7.09 7.20
N TYR A 17 -5.00 6.25 8.18
CA TYR A 17 -5.98 5.80 9.20
C TYR A 17 -6.13 6.73 10.39
N LYS A 18 -5.35 7.81 10.45
CA LYS A 18 -5.39 8.73 11.57
C LYS A 18 -6.60 9.64 11.47
N ASP A 19 -7.38 9.67 12.54
CA ASP A 19 -8.32 10.74 12.84
C ASP A 19 -7.54 11.93 13.44
N PRO A 20 -7.33 13.01 12.69
CA PRO A 20 -6.55 14.17 13.14
C PRO A 20 -7.25 15.00 14.22
N VAL A 21 -8.57 14.87 14.41
CA VAL A 21 -9.28 15.59 15.49
C VAL A 21 -9.16 14.84 16.80
N ARG A 22 -9.39 13.52 16.79
CA ARG A 22 -9.24 12.68 17.99
C ARG A 22 -7.80 12.29 18.28
N GLN A 23 -6.89 12.48 17.32
CA GLN A 23 -5.49 12.08 17.39
C GLN A 23 -5.35 10.58 17.70
N CYS A 24 -6.13 9.76 16.99
CA CYS A 24 -6.09 8.30 17.12
C CYS A 24 -6.19 7.60 15.75
N TYR A 25 -5.61 6.42 15.67
CA TYR A 25 -5.68 5.52 14.53
C TYR A 25 -6.90 4.63 14.66
N VAL A 26 -7.71 4.57 13.60
CA VAL A 26 -8.91 3.73 13.58
C VAL A 26 -8.60 2.28 13.19
N MET A 27 -7.43 2.03 12.57
CA MET A 27 -6.98 0.71 12.14
C MET A 27 -5.46 0.55 12.29
N PRO A 28 -4.97 -0.65 12.66
CA PRO A 28 -3.57 -0.91 13.01
C PRO A 28 -2.69 -1.35 11.82
N TRP A 29 -3.17 -1.28 10.58
CA TRP A 29 -2.51 -1.94 9.45
C TRP A 29 -1.08 -1.42 9.20
N ALA A 30 -0.84 -0.11 9.34
CA ALA A 30 0.51 0.44 9.26
C ALA A 30 1.45 -0.14 10.33
N TYR A 31 0.97 -0.32 11.56
CA TYR A 31 1.71 -0.99 12.63
C TYR A 31 1.97 -2.46 12.31
N LEU A 32 0.94 -3.20 11.90
CA LEU A 32 1.03 -4.64 11.64
C LEU A 32 1.98 -4.98 10.50
N HIS A 33 1.80 -4.35 9.34
CA HIS A 33 2.71 -4.50 8.20
C HIS A 33 4.09 -3.90 8.49
N GLY A 34 4.18 -2.88 9.35
CA GLY A 34 5.45 -2.36 9.88
C GLY A 34 6.28 -3.44 10.61
N THR A 35 5.63 -4.29 11.40
CA THR A 35 6.31 -5.42 12.06
C THR A 35 6.68 -6.58 11.13
N LYS A 36 6.24 -6.52 9.86
CA LYS A 36 6.34 -7.60 8.88
C LYS A 36 7.10 -7.18 7.61
N ASP A 37 6.39 -6.55 6.69
CA ASP A 37 6.79 -6.37 5.30
C ASP A 37 7.75 -5.21 5.15
N TYR A 38 7.42 -4.07 5.78
CA TYR A 38 8.13 -2.83 5.55
C TYR A 38 9.58 -2.89 6.04
N PHE A 39 9.85 -3.55 7.16
CA PHE A 39 11.23 -3.83 7.57
C PHE A 39 11.81 -5.07 6.89
N GLY A 40 11.02 -6.15 6.82
CA GLY A 40 11.56 -7.45 6.47
C GLY A 40 11.96 -7.61 5.01
N MET A 41 11.26 -6.95 4.08
CA MET A 41 11.58 -7.01 2.65
C MET A 41 12.93 -6.38 2.28
N PRO A 42 13.23 -5.11 2.64
CA PRO A 42 14.54 -4.53 2.33
C PRO A 42 15.67 -5.30 3.02
N ALA A 43 15.47 -5.72 4.27
CA ALA A 43 16.51 -6.41 5.01
C ALA A 43 16.81 -7.83 4.50
N LEU A 44 15.86 -8.51 3.85
CA LEU A 44 16.12 -9.80 3.18
C LEU A 44 17.22 -9.67 2.11
N LEU A 45 17.38 -8.49 1.52
CA LEU A 45 18.41 -8.25 0.49
C LEU A 45 19.84 -8.25 1.03
N GLU A 46 20.04 -8.28 2.35
CA GLU A 46 21.37 -8.55 2.90
C GLU A 46 21.93 -9.91 2.46
N GLU A 47 21.05 -10.90 2.29
CA GLU A 47 21.40 -12.24 1.80
C GLU A 47 21.74 -12.24 0.29
N PHE A 48 21.27 -11.24 -0.46
CA PHE A 48 21.32 -11.18 -1.93
C PHE A 48 21.83 -9.82 -2.44
N PRO A 49 23.09 -9.44 -2.18
CA PRO A 49 23.59 -8.11 -2.48
C PRO A 49 23.65 -7.75 -3.97
N GLN A 50 23.52 -8.73 -4.88
CA GLN A 50 23.46 -8.49 -6.34
C GLN A 50 22.02 -8.33 -6.85
N VAL A 51 21.01 -8.54 -6.00
CA VAL A 51 19.60 -8.43 -6.39
C VAL A 51 19.13 -7.03 -6.07
N HIS A 52 19.38 -6.09 -6.99
CA HIS A 52 18.97 -4.71 -6.80
C HIS A 52 17.47 -4.54 -7.02
N GLN A 53 16.80 -3.76 -6.18
CA GLN A 53 15.34 -3.61 -6.20
C GLN A 53 14.87 -2.17 -6.00
N THR A 54 13.67 -1.86 -6.48
CA THR A 54 13.03 -0.56 -6.22
C THR A 54 11.91 -0.74 -5.21
N PHE A 55 11.95 0.02 -4.12
CA PHE A 55 10.85 0.13 -3.17
C PHE A 55 10.16 1.47 -3.36
N ASN A 56 8.86 1.43 -3.57
CA ASN A 56 8.05 2.63 -3.59
C ASN A 56 7.41 2.81 -2.21
N LEU A 57 7.66 3.95 -1.56
CA LEU A 57 7.09 4.27 -0.25
C LEU A 57 6.14 5.46 -0.39
N VAL A 58 4.88 5.26 0.01
CA VAL A 58 3.89 6.33 0.07
C VAL A 58 4.19 7.24 1.28
N PRO A 59 4.26 8.57 1.11
CA PRO A 59 4.59 9.48 2.22
C PRO A 59 3.63 9.39 3.40
N SER A 60 2.32 9.25 3.15
CA SER A 60 1.33 9.08 4.21
C SER A 60 1.55 7.81 5.03
N LEU A 61 2.01 6.71 4.44
CA LEU A 61 2.41 5.51 5.19
C LEU A 61 3.63 5.80 6.08
N VAL A 62 4.67 6.42 5.52
CA VAL A 62 5.90 6.74 6.27
C VAL A 62 5.60 7.66 7.46
N LEU A 63 4.71 8.63 7.29
CA LEU A 63 4.23 9.50 8.37
C LEU A 63 3.60 8.70 9.52
N GLN A 64 2.74 7.73 9.19
CA GLN A 64 2.09 6.88 10.20
C GLN A 64 3.11 6.00 10.94
N LEU A 65 4.05 5.39 10.21
CA LEU A 65 5.13 4.60 10.80
C LEU A 65 6.02 5.41 11.75
N GLU A 66 6.34 6.66 11.39
CA GLU A 66 7.08 7.57 12.26
C GLU A 66 6.33 7.86 13.57
N GLU A 67 5.00 8.04 13.53
CA GLU A 67 4.21 8.27 14.75
C GLU A 67 4.16 7.03 15.65
N TYR A 68 4.05 5.82 15.09
CA TYR A 68 4.18 4.58 15.86
C TYR A 68 5.59 4.43 16.45
N ALA A 69 6.63 4.72 15.67
CA ALA A 69 8.02 4.66 16.11
C ALA A 69 8.30 5.58 17.32
N ARG A 70 7.78 6.82 17.28
CA ARG A 70 7.88 7.80 18.37
C ARG A 70 6.98 7.49 19.58
N GLY A 71 6.07 6.52 19.47
CA GLY A 71 5.08 6.22 20.50
C GLY A 71 3.99 7.29 20.65
N GLU A 72 3.77 8.09 19.60
CA GLU A 72 2.76 9.14 19.53
C GLU A 72 1.42 8.60 19.00
N ALA A 73 1.47 7.52 18.20
CA ALA A 73 0.29 6.88 17.66
C ALA A 73 -0.57 6.23 18.77
N ARG A 74 -1.82 6.67 18.88
CA ARG A 74 -2.85 6.05 19.74
C ARG A 74 -3.73 5.15 18.89
N ASP A 75 -3.68 3.85 19.13
CA ASP A 75 -4.40 2.85 18.35
C ASP A 75 -5.11 1.90 19.30
N ALA A 76 -6.44 1.84 19.20
CA ALA A 76 -7.26 1.09 20.13
C ALA A 76 -6.97 -0.43 20.08
N LEU A 77 -6.67 -0.99 18.92
CA LEU A 77 -6.37 -2.42 18.78
C LEU A 77 -4.98 -2.76 19.29
N VAL A 78 -3.99 -1.92 19.00
CA VAL A 78 -2.64 -2.10 19.56
C VAL A 78 -2.64 -1.92 21.08
N GLU A 79 -3.38 -0.93 21.60
CA GLU A 79 -3.56 -0.76 23.05
C GLU A 79 -4.21 -1.98 23.69
N LEU A 80 -5.28 -2.51 23.10
CA LEU A 80 -5.93 -3.74 23.56
C LEU A 80 -5.01 -4.95 23.50
N ALA A 81 -4.15 -5.06 22.49
CA ALA A 81 -3.19 -6.16 22.35
C ALA A 81 -2.16 -6.18 23.49
N PHE A 82 -1.84 -5.03 24.09
CA PHE A 82 -0.81 -4.93 25.15
C PHE A 82 -1.33 -4.53 26.53
N LYS A 83 -2.62 -4.23 26.68
CA LYS A 83 -3.22 -3.92 27.98
C LYS A 83 -3.14 -5.13 28.94
N PRO A 84 -2.69 -4.96 30.20
CA PRO A 84 -2.66 -6.04 31.18
C PRO A 84 -4.04 -6.68 31.37
N VAL A 85 -4.10 -8.01 31.46
CA VAL A 85 -5.38 -8.74 31.44
C VAL A 85 -6.24 -8.41 32.67
N ASP A 86 -5.61 -8.15 33.81
CA ASP A 86 -6.26 -7.74 35.07
C ASP A 86 -6.89 -6.32 35.01
N GLN A 87 -6.57 -5.55 33.97
CA GLN A 87 -7.12 -4.21 33.73
C GLN A 87 -8.15 -4.18 32.58
N LEU A 88 -8.39 -5.32 31.93
CA LEU A 88 -9.39 -5.40 30.85
C LEU A 88 -10.80 -5.36 31.43
N THR A 89 -11.63 -4.46 30.89
CA THR A 89 -13.07 -4.48 31.13
C THR A 89 -13.73 -5.65 30.41
N ALA A 90 -14.99 -5.95 30.74
CA ALA A 90 -15.75 -6.97 30.01
C ALA A 90 -15.87 -6.67 28.51
N GLU A 91 -15.99 -5.38 28.16
CA GLU A 91 -16.00 -4.91 26.78
C GLU A 91 -14.64 -5.14 26.11
N ASP A 92 -13.54 -4.74 26.76
CA ASP A 92 -12.19 -4.96 26.23
C ASP A 92 -11.93 -6.43 25.92
N ARG A 93 -12.36 -7.35 26.80
CA ARG A 93 -12.22 -8.80 26.58
C ARG A 93 -13.02 -9.26 25.36
N SER A 94 -14.24 -8.76 25.20
CA SER A 94 -15.07 -9.07 24.03
C SER A 94 -14.40 -8.61 22.74
N GLN A 95 -13.83 -7.40 22.75
CA GLN A 95 -13.10 -6.84 21.61
C GLN A 95 -11.83 -7.64 21.29
N VAL A 96 -11.05 -8.05 22.30
CA VAL A 96 -9.90 -8.94 22.10
C VAL A 96 -10.32 -10.24 21.40
N ILE A 97 -11.37 -10.90 21.89
CA ILE A 97 -11.87 -12.14 21.31
C ILE A 97 -12.39 -11.91 19.87
N LYS A 98 -13.01 -10.76 19.60
CA LYS A 98 -13.61 -10.44 18.30
C LYS A 98 -12.63 -9.89 17.26
N GLN A 99 -11.55 -9.25 17.65
CA GLN A 99 -10.71 -8.50 16.70
C GLN A 99 -9.27 -9.03 16.59
N LEU A 100 -8.73 -9.68 17.62
CA LEU A 100 -7.34 -10.14 17.61
C LEU A 100 -7.17 -11.55 17.01
N PHE A 101 -7.75 -11.77 15.83
CA PHE A 101 -7.58 -13.00 15.03
C PHE A 101 -7.51 -12.62 13.55
N PRO A 102 -6.31 -12.61 12.93
CA PRO A 102 -6.15 -12.16 11.56
C PRO A 102 -6.63 -13.21 10.55
N VAL A 103 -6.78 -12.74 9.32
CA VAL A 103 -7.02 -13.56 8.13
C VAL A 103 -5.81 -13.46 7.20
N PRO A 104 -5.42 -14.55 6.50
CA PRO A 104 -6.16 -15.80 6.33
C PRO A 104 -5.80 -16.90 7.36
N VAL A 105 -6.83 -17.69 7.72
CA VAL A 105 -6.76 -18.77 8.74
C VAL A 105 -5.68 -19.81 8.45
N ARG A 106 -5.47 -20.17 7.18
CA ARG A 106 -4.57 -21.26 6.76
C ARG A 106 -3.11 -21.02 7.13
N THR A 107 -2.63 -19.79 7.01
CA THR A 107 -1.22 -19.44 7.14
C THR A 107 -0.96 -18.67 8.44
N MET A 108 -1.94 -17.93 8.95
CA MET A 108 -1.76 -17.12 10.16
C MET A 108 -2.30 -17.75 11.43
N LEU A 109 -3.20 -18.75 11.36
CA LEU A 109 -3.80 -19.38 12.55
C LEU A 109 -3.47 -20.87 12.65
N GLN A 110 -3.79 -21.66 11.62
CA GLN A 110 -3.62 -23.12 11.62
C GLN A 110 -2.21 -23.61 11.99
N PRO A 111 -1.11 -22.92 11.61
CA PRO A 111 0.23 -23.35 11.99
C PRO A 111 0.52 -23.25 13.51
N PHE A 112 -0.32 -22.56 14.28
CA PHE A 112 -0.12 -22.29 15.70
C PHE A 112 -1.25 -22.95 16.53
N PRO A 113 -1.07 -24.19 17.03
CA PRO A 113 -2.16 -25.00 17.57
C PRO A 113 -2.99 -24.31 18.66
N ARG A 114 -2.32 -23.60 19.59
CA ARG A 114 -3.01 -22.87 20.65
C ARG A 114 -3.86 -21.72 20.12
N TYR A 115 -3.32 -20.97 19.16
CA TYR A 115 -4.04 -19.82 18.63
C TYR A 115 -5.25 -20.26 17.80
N PHE A 116 -5.10 -21.34 17.02
CA PHE A 116 -6.19 -21.96 16.29
C PHE A 116 -7.28 -22.52 17.22
N GLU A 117 -6.91 -23.19 18.32
CA GLU A 117 -7.85 -23.65 19.35
C GLU A 117 -8.71 -22.49 19.90
N LEU A 118 -8.09 -21.34 20.19
CA LEU A 118 -8.76 -20.15 20.70
C LEU A 118 -9.68 -19.51 19.65
N TYR A 119 -9.26 -19.51 18.38
CA TYR A 119 -10.06 -19.05 17.25
C TYR A 119 -11.31 -19.91 17.04
N GLU A 120 -11.20 -21.24 17.14
CA GLU A 120 -12.37 -22.13 17.02
C GLU A 120 -13.35 -21.91 18.17
N ARG A 121 -12.84 -21.75 19.40
CA ARG A 121 -13.67 -21.45 20.58
C ARG A 121 -14.43 -20.13 20.46
N ARG A 122 -13.86 -19.10 19.82
CA ARG A 122 -14.48 -17.78 19.62
C ARG A 122 -15.78 -17.85 18.83
N SER A 123 -15.91 -18.80 17.90
CA SER A 123 -17.03 -18.86 16.95
C SER A 123 -18.39 -19.11 17.64
N ASP A 124 -18.39 -19.56 18.89
CA ASP A 124 -19.58 -19.66 19.74
C ASP A 124 -19.61 -18.50 20.75
N SER A 125 -20.35 -17.44 20.42
CA SER A 125 -20.47 -16.23 21.27
C SER A 125 -21.02 -16.52 22.67
N SER A 126 -21.80 -17.60 22.84
CA SER A 126 -22.29 -18.03 24.16
C SER A 126 -21.17 -18.49 25.10
N ARG A 127 -19.99 -18.81 24.54
CA ARG A 127 -18.80 -19.26 25.27
C ARG A 127 -17.77 -18.15 25.52
N HIS A 128 -18.03 -16.90 25.12
CA HIS A 128 -17.07 -15.81 25.37
C HIS A 128 -16.79 -15.61 26.87
N GLN A 129 -17.77 -15.84 27.74
CA GLN A 129 -17.60 -15.81 29.20
C GLN A 129 -16.73 -16.95 29.75
N ALA A 130 -16.43 -17.97 28.95
CA ALA A 130 -15.59 -19.10 29.32
C ALA A 130 -14.10 -18.88 28.97
N PHE A 131 -13.71 -17.71 28.43
CA PHE A 131 -12.30 -17.37 28.21
C PHE A 131 -11.65 -16.90 29.51
N SER A 132 -10.69 -17.68 29.99
CA SER A 132 -9.86 -17.36 31.15
C SER A 132 -8.89 -16.21 30.87
N ASP A 133 -8.29 -15.64 31.91
CA ASP A 133 -7.26 -14.61 31.76
C ASP A 133 -6.04 -15.13 30.97
N GLN A 134 -5.71 -16.41 31.13
CA GLN A 134 -4.66 -17.04 30.36
C GLN A 134 -5.04 -17.16 28.87
N ASP A 135 -6.29 -17.52 28.56
CA ASP A 135 -6.76 -17.55 27.17
C ASP A 135 -6.66 -16.17 26.50
N ILE A 136 -7.10 -15.11 27.18
CA ILE A 136 -7.03 -13.73 26.66
C ILE A 136 -5.58 -13.29 26.44
N ARG A 137 -4.68 -13.59 27.38
CA ARG A 137 -3.26 -13.27 27.22
C ARG A 137 -2.62 -14.02 26.05
N ASP A 138 -2.99 -15.29 25.87
CA ASP A 138 -2.50 -16.07 24.74
C ASP A 138 -2.96 -15.49 23.40
N ILE A 139 -4.21 -15.00 23.31
CA ILE A 139 -4.72 -14.28 22.13
C ILE A 139 -3.88 -13.03 21.86
N GLN A 140 -3.67 -12.18 22.88
CA GLN A 140 -2.90 -10.94 22.77
C GLN A 140 -1.49 -11.17 22.24
N VAL A 141 -0.78 -12.16 22.80
CA VAL A 141 0.60 -12.48 22.41
C VAL A 141 0.64 -13.08 21.01
N TRP A 142 -0.23 -14.05 20.70
CA TRP A 142 -0.25 -14.66 19.39
C TRP A 142 -0.59 -13.69 18.27
N TRP A 143 -1.55 -12.77 18.48
CA TRP A 143 -1.89 -11.77 17.48
C TRP A 143 -0.65 -10.99 17.01
N THR A 144 0.19 -10.54 17.93
CA THR A 144 1.43 -9.85 17.55
C THR A 144 2.41 -10.80 16.86
N LEU A 145 2.61 -12.00 17.41
CA LEU A 145 3.58 -12.96 16.85
C LEU A 145 3.28 -13.30 15.39
N VAL A 146 2.02 -13.57 15.04
CA VAL A 146 1.67 -14.02 13.68
C VAL A 146 1.84 -12.93 12.62
N TRP A 147 1.70 -11.66 13.01
CA TRP A 147 1.97 -10.52 12.16
C TRP A 147 3.47 -10.26 12.00
N MET A 148 4.29 -10.56 12.99
CA MET A 148 5.73 -10.33 12.86
C MET A 148 6.37 -11.13 11.73
N ASP A 149 7.31 -10.49 11.04
CA ASP A 149 8.18 -11.11 10.04
C ASP A 149 8.82 -12.40 10.57
N GLN A 150 8.78 -13.48 9.79
CA GLN A 150 9.21 -14.81 10.23
C GLN A 150 10.65 -14.82 10.77
N ASP A 151 11.57 -14.11 10.11
CA ASP A 151 12.99 -14.11 10.48
C ASP A 151 13.27 -13.31 11.76
N ARG A 152 12.30 -12.53 12.22
CA ARG A 152 12.38 -11.66 13.41
C ARG A 152 11.45 -12.07 14.53
N ARG A 153 10.52 -12.98 14.24
CA ARG A 153 9.61 -13.54 15.21
C ARG A 153 10.41 -14.28 16.30
N PRO A 154 10.21 -13.97 17.58
CA PRO A 154 10.96 -14.58 18.67
C PRO A 154 10.68 -16.09 18.75
N LYS A 155 11.70 -16.89 18.41
CA LYS A 155 11.58 -18.35 18.29
C LYS A 155 11.19 -19.01 19.62
N ASP A 156 11.72 -18.49 20.72
CA ASP A 156 11.41 -18.94 22.09
C ASP A 156 9.92 -18.78 22.45
N LEU A 157 9.28 -17.67 22.05
CA LEU A 157 7.85 -17.48 22.27
C LEU A 157 6.99 -18.36 21.34
N VAL A 158 7.42 -18.55 20.10
CA VAL A 158 6.74 -19.47 19.16
C VAL A 158 6.81 -20.91 19.67
N GLU A 159 7.98 -21.36 20.13
CA GLU A 159 8.19 -22.69 20.70
C GLU A 159 7.42 -22.89 22.01
N LYS A 160 7.36 -21.85 22.87
CA LYS A 160 6.55 -21.85 24.08
C LYS A 160 5.07 -22.08 23.77
N GLY A 161 4.56 -21.36 22.76
CA GLY A 161 3.28 -21.59 22.10
C GLY A 161 1.99 -21.39 22.91
N ARG A 162 2.05 -21.41 24.24
CA ARG A 162 0.93 -21.18 25.17
C ARG A 162 1.42 -20.76 26.55
N ASP A 163 0.49 -20.46 27.44
CA ASP A 163 0.77 -20.11 28.83
C ASP A 163 1.74 -18.92 28.94
N PHE A 164 1.53 -17.92 28.06
CA PHE A 164 2.33 -16.72 28.05
C PHE A 164 2.19 -15.94 29.36
N THR A 165 3.23 -15.20 29.69
CA THR A 165 3.30 -14.34 30.88
C THR A 165 3.14 -12.87 30.48
N GLU A 166 2.81 -12.00 31.43
CA GLU A 166 2.80 -10.55 31.17
C GLU A 166 4.21 -10.05 30.78
N SER A 167 5.28 -10.66 31.32
CA SER A 167 6.65 -10.34 30.89
C SER A 167 6.91 -10.68 29.43
N ASP A 168 6.38 -11.81 28.92
CA ASP A 168 6.50 -12.16 27.50
C ASP A 168 5.83 -11.10 26.63
N LYS A 169 4.61 -10.68 27.01
CA LYS A 169 3.84 -9.65 26.30
C LYS A 169 4.55 -8.29 26.29
N ILE A 170 5.16 -7.90 27.41
CA ILE A 170 5.95 -6.65 27.52
C ILE A 170 7.21 -6.72 26.65
N ALA A 171 7.94 -7.85 26.68
CA ALA A 171 9.12 -8.04 25.84
C ALA A 171 8.77 -8.00 24.35
N LEU A 172 7.66 -8.65 23.97
CA LEU A 172 7.14 -8.65 22.61
C LEU A 172 6.75 -7.24 22.13
N ARG A 173 6.10 -6.44 22.97
CA ARG A 173 5.79 -5.03 22.67
C ARG A 173 7.06 -4.22 22.38
N ARG A 174 8.11 -4.42 23.18
CA ARG A 174 9.38 -3.73 23.01
C ARG A 174 10.03 -4.11 21.67
N LEU A 175 10.01 -5.40 21.33
CA LEU A 175 10.56 -5.88 20.06
C LEU A 175 9.80 -5.32 18.85
N ALA A 176 8.46 -5.34 18.88
CA ALA A 176 7.65 -4.75 17.82
C ALA A 176 7.93 -3.24 17.65
N GLY A 177 8.01 -2.51 18.75
CA GLY A 177 8.38 -1.09 18.73
C GLY A 177 9.79 -0.85 18.17
N GLN A 178 10.75 -1.72 18.49
CA GLN A 178 12.11 -1.62 17.93
C GLN A 178 12.11 -1.86 16.41
N ILE A 179 11.41 -2.89 15.92
CA ILE A 179 11.31 -3.17 14.47
C ILE A 179 10.75 -1.96 13.72
N ILE A 180 9.68 -1.34 14.24
CA ILE A 180 9.08 -0.16 13.62
C ILE A 180 10.04 1.03 13.62
N ASN A 181 10.78 1.25 14.71
CA ASN A 181 11.81 2.29 14.78
C ASN A 181 12.94 2.08 13.77
N ASP A 182 13.25 0.83 13.43
CA ASP A 182 14.36 0.49 12.54
C ASP A 182 13.97 0.53 11.04
N ILE A 183 12.69 0.69 10.68
CA ILE A 183 12.21 0.74 9.27
C ILE A 183 12.95 1.80 8.45
N ILE A 184 12.82 3.08 8.80
CA ILE A 184 13.43 4.17 8.03
C ILE A 184 14.97 4.06 8.02
N PRO A 185 15.65 3.83 9.16
CA PRO A 185 17.09 3.56 9.16
C PRO A 185 17.52 2.44 8.22
N GLU A 186 16.75 1.34 8.15
CA GLU A 186 17.07 0.21 7.29
C GLU A 186 16.96 0.53 5.80
N TYR A 187 15.89 1.19 5.38
CA TYR A 187 15.75 1.69 4.01
C TYR A 187 16.90 2.62 3.63
N ARG A 188 17.28 3.55 4.52
CA ARG A 188 18.43 4.45 4.29
C ARG A 188 19.71 3.66 4.11
N ARG A 189 19.99 2.72 5.02
CA ARG A 189 21.20 1.90 4.99
C ARG A 189 21.29 1.07 3.71
N MET A 190 20.19 0.46 3.28
CA MET A 190 20.14 -0.34 2.06
C MET A 190 20.27 0.53 0.80
N GLN A 191 19.70 1.73 0.81
CA GLN A 191 19.87 2.70 -0.28
C GLN A 191 21.30 3.24 -0.37
N GLU A 192 21.93 3.57 0.77
CA GLU A 192 23.33 4.03 0.84
C GLU A 192 24.31 2.95 0.34
N ARG A 193 23.97 1.66 0.53
CA ARG A 193 24.71 0.54 -0.04
C ARG A 193 24.50 0.37 -1.56
N GLY A 194 23.51 1.04 -2.15
CA GLY A 194 23.16 0.92 -3.56
C GLY A 194 22.40 -0.35 -3.92
N VAL A 195 21.96 -1.15 -2.94
CA VAL A 195 21.19 -2.39 -3.18
C VAL A 195 19.73 -2.09 -3.48
N ILE A 196 19.21 -0.96 -2.98
CA ILE A 196 17.85 -0.53 -3.29
C ILE A 196 17.81 0.90 -3.81
N GLU A 197 16.77 1.18 -4.58
CA GLU A 197 16.30 2.53 -4.89
C GLU A 197 14.99 2.78 -4.13
N ILE A 198 14.84 3.99 -3.56
CA ILE A 198 13.56 4.46 -3.03
C ILE A 198 12.90 5.38 -4.07
N SER A 199 11.70 4.99 -4.49
CA SER A 199 10.77 5.83 -5.27
C SER A 199 9.61 6.28 -4.39
N THR A 200 8.76 7.19 -4.89
CA THR A 200 7.60 7.68 -4.14
C THR A 200 6.36 7.85 -5.00
N THR A 201 5.30 8.33 -4.37
CA THR A 201 3.91 8.44 -4.84
C THR A 201 3.39 9.79 -4.35
N PRO A 202 2.32 10.39 -4.92
CA PRO A 202 1.80 11.64 -4.37
C PRO A 202 1.34 11.43 -2.91
N PHE A 203 1.48 12.46 -2.08
CA PHE A 203 1.58 12.33 -0.62
C PHE A 203 0.50 11.46 0.04
N TYR A 204 -0.77 11.73 -0.26
CA TYR A 204 -1.94 11.01 0.27
C TYR A 204 -2.57 10.06 -0.75
N HIS A 205 -1.79 9.62 -1.72
CA HIS A 205 -2.21 8.64 -2.71
C HIS A 205 -3.44 9.00 -3.59
N PRO A 206 -3.63 10.25 -4.08
CA PRO A 206 -4.71 10.57 -5.01
C PRO A 206 -4.51 10.01 -6.43
N ILE A 207 -5.62 9.71 -7.13
CA ILE A 207 -5.60 9.39 -8.56
C ILE A 207 -5.32 10.66 -9.38
N LEU A 208 -4.03 10.92 -9.66
CA LEU A 208 -3.58 12.16 -10.31
C LEU A 208 -4.34 12.53 -11.60
N PRO A 209 -4.64 11.60 -12.53
CA PRO A 209 -5.40 11.97 -13.73
C PRO A 209 -6.77 12.56 -13.42
N ILE A 210 -7.52 11.98 -12.47
CA ILE A 210 -8.82 12.50 -12.03
C ILE A 210 -8.65 13.86 -11.34
N LEU A 211 -7.64 13.98 -10.47
CA LEU A 211 -7.41 15.20 -9.71
C LEU A 211 -7.02 16.37 -10.63
N ILE A 212 -6.23 16.13 -11.68
CA ILE A 212 -5.87 17.14 -12.68
C ILE A 212 -7.10 17.55 -13.50
N ASP A 213 -7.78 16.57 -14.13
CA ASP A 213 -9.02 16.77 -14.87
C ASP A 213 -9.78 15.44 -15.00
N SER A 214 -10.94 15.31 -14.35
CA SER A 214 -11.73 14.07 -14.41
C SER A 214 -12.19 13.71 -15.83
N ARG A 215 -12.21 14.66 -16.77
CA ARG A 215 -12.62 14.47 -18.17
C ARG A 215 -11.54 13.82 -19.05
N VAL A 216 -10.40 13.46 -18.47
CA VAL A 216 -9.21 13.02 -19.21
C VAL A 216 -9.41 11.72 -20.00
N ASP A 217 -10.21 10.77 -19.48
CA ASP A 217 -10.50 9.49 -20.16
C ASP A 217 -11.81 9.55 -20.97
N ASP A 218 -12.88 10.08 -20.36
CA ASP A 218 -14.16 10.38 -21.02
C ASP A 218 -14.53 11.84 -20.76
N ARG A 219 -14.86 12.60 -21.81
CA ARG A 219 -15.27 14.01 -21.66
C ARG A 219 -16.62 14.17 -20.97
N ASN A 220 -17.45 13.12 -20.95
CA ASN A 220 -18.77 13.15 -20.35
C ASN A 220 -18.75 12.53 -18.96
N VAL A 221 -18.25 13.28 -17.98
CA VAL A 221 -18.21 12.85 -16.58
C VAL A 221 -19.41 13.37 -15.78
N PRO A 222 -19.95 12.57 -14.85
CA PRO A 222 -21.04 12.96 -13.96
C PRO A 222 -20.61 13.95 -12.86
N VAL A 223 -19.30 14.09 -12.63
CA VAL A 223 -18.71 15.10 -11.74
C VAL A 223 -17.41 15.62 -12.35
N VAL A 224 -17.29 16.96 -12.45
CA VAL A 224 -16.08 17.62 -12.94
C VAL A 224 -15.16 17.90 -11.75
N VAL A 225 -13.96 17.35 -11.80
CA VAL A 225 -12.85 17.63 -10.87
C VAL A 225 -11.74 18.27 -11.70
N GLU A 226 -11.24 19.41 -11.26
CA GLU A 226 -10.18 20.17 -11.94
C GLU A 226 -9.30 20.87 -10.90
N LEU A 227 -8.42 20.09 -10.26
CA LEU A 227 -7.56 20.48 -9.15
C LEU A 227 -6.06 20.24 -9.45
N PRO A 228 -5.52 20.73 -10.59
CA PRO A 228 -4.13 20.47 -10.99
C PRO A 228 -3.08 21.04 -10.01
N PHE A 229 -3.42 22.08 -9.26
CA PHE A 229 -2.54 22.64 -8.24
C PHE A 229 -2.41 21.72 -7.02
N ASP A 230 -3.48 21.03 -6.63
CA ASP A 230 -3.43 20.08 -5.53
C ASP A 230 -2.64 18.82 -5.95
N ALA A 231 -2.79 18.38 -7.21
CA ALA A 231 -1.93 17.34 -7.79
C ALA A 231 -0.43 17.72 -7.75
N ARG A 232 -0.07 18.97 -8.10
CA ARG A 232 1.31 19.47 -8.00
C ARG A 232 1.80 19.53 -6.55
N GLU A 233 0.94 19.97 -5.64
CA GLU A 233 1.24 20.07 -4.21
C GLU A 233 1.55 18.68 -3.62
N GLN A 234 0.69 17.69 -3.88
CA GLN A 234 0.85 16.30 -3.43
C GLN A 234 2.20 15.71 -3.89
N LEU A 235 2.61 15.98 -5.14
CA LEU A 235 3.91 15.54 -5.67
C LEU A 235 5.10 16.31 -5.04
N SER A 236 4.96 17.63 -4.87
CA SER A 236 6.04 18.48 -4.36
C SER A 236 6.30 18.21 -2.87
N ARG A 237 5.24 18.00 -2.09
CA ARG A 237 5.32 17.56 -0.70
C ARG A 237 5.97 16.20 -0.57
N ALA A 238 5.57 15.24 -1.43
CA ALA A 238 6.15 13.91 -1.43
C ALA A 238 7.68 13.96 -1.62
N LEU A 239 8.17 14.68 -2.64
CA LEU A 239 9.61 14.80 -2.88
C LEU A 239 10.36 15.43 -1.69
N THR A 240 9.81 16.50 -1.11
CA THR A 240 10.42 17.19 0.03
C THR A 240 10.45 16.26 1.25
N PHE A 241 9.31 15.68 1.60
CA PHE A 241 9.17 14.78 2.73
C PHE A 241 10.13 13.59 2.63
N MET A 242 10.15 12.92 1.47
CA MET A 242 11.02 11.76 1.25
C MET A 242 12.49 12.13 1.28
N ARG A 243 12.90 13.25 0.65
CA ARG A 243 14.28 13.74 0.72
C ARG A 243 14.72 13.97 2.16
N ASP A 244 13.88 14.61 2.97
CA ASP A 244 14.24 14.98 4.33
C ASP A 244 14.41 13.73 5.22
N ARG A 245 13.69 12.63 4.93
CA ARG A 245 13.80 11.35 5.65
C ARG A 245 14.95 10.48 5.15
N PHE A 246 15.08 10.33 3.85
CA PHE A 246 15.98 9.35 3.22
C PHE A 246 17.28 9.95 2.68
N GLY A 247 17.43 11.28 2.72
CA GLY A 247 18.65 11.99 2.33
C GLY A 247 18.84 12.18 0.81
N VAL A 248 18.03 11.51 -0.02
CA VAL A 248 18.06 11.62 -1.47
C VAL A 248 16.65 11.93 -1.98
N THR A 249 16.55 12.85 -2.93
CA THR A 249 15.27 13.11 -3.60
C THR A 249 14.94 11.94 -4.53
N PRO A 250 13.77 11.28 -4.37
CA PRO A 250 13.37 10.18 -5.24
C PRO A 250 13.39 10.60 -6.72
N GLN A 251 13.93 9.75 -7.60
CA GLN A 251 13.89 9.99 -9.06
C GLN A 251 12.64 9.39 -9.71
N GLY A 252 12.04 8.41 -9.04
CA GLY A 252 10.93 7.61 -9.53
C GLY A 252 9.59 7.95 -8.93
N LEU A 253 8.57 7.92 -9.79
CA LEU A 253 7.17 8.00 -9.42
C LEU A 253 6.46 6.68 -9.71
N TRP A 254 5.87 6.06 -8.69
CA TRP A 254 4.72 5.18 -8.89
C TRP A 254 3.48 6.06 -8.67
N PRO A 255 2.75 6.46 -9.73
CA PRO A 255 1.50 7.15 -9.52
C PRO A 255 0.53 6.20 -8.81
N SER A 256 -0.34 6.73 -7.96
CA SER A 256 -1.34 5.93 -7.24
C SER A 256 -2.08 4.99 -8.20
N GLU A 257 -2.09 3.70 -7.89
CA GLU A 257 -2.74 2.67 -8.72
C GLU A 257 -2.16 2.58 -10.15
N GLY A 258 -0.89 2.93 -10.33
CA GLY A 258 -0.27 3.08 -11.64
C GLY A 258 -0.97 4.11 -12.53
N SER A 259 -1.73 5.05 -11.96
CA SER A 259 -2.62 5.94 -12.72
C SER A 259 -1.86 7.05 -13.45
N VAL A 260 -1.90 7.01 -14.78
CA VAL A 260 -1.20 7.97 -15.63
C VAL A 260 -2.14 8.63 -16.62
N SER A 261 -1.67 9.75 -17.16
CA SER A 261 -2.15 10.40 -18.36
C SER A 261 -1.00 11.21 -18.96
N ASN A 262 -1.21 11.77 -20.15
CA ASN A 262 -0.25 12.70 -20.74
C ASN A 262 0.10 13.87 -19.80
N ASP A 263 -0.90 14.41 -19.10
CA ASP A 263 -0.71 15.58 -18.23
C ASP A 263 -0.01 15.19 -16.93
N VAL A 264 -0.22 13.97 -16.41
CA VAL A 264 0.57 13.42 -15.31
C VAL A 264 2.05 13.32 -15.69
N ALA A 265 2.36 12.82 -16.89
CA ALA A 265 3.75 12.71 -17.34
C ALA A 265 4.44 14.08 -17.43
N LEU A 266 3.74 15.09 -17.97
CA LEU A 266 4.23 16.47 -18.03
C LEU A 266 4.40 17.08 -16.65
N LEU A 267 3.41 16.92 -15.77
CA LEU A 267 3.46 17.45 -14.41
C LEU A 267 4.60 16.80 -13.61
N ALA A 268 4.72 15.48 -13.62
CA ALA A 268 5.77 14.74 -12.92
C ALA A 268 7.17 15.18 -13.38
N SER A 269 7.37 15.31 -14.70
CA SER A 269 8.62 15.83 -15.27
C SER A 269 8.91 17.27 -14.78
N SER A 270 7.89 18.14 -14.76
CA SER A 270 8.04 19.53 -14.31
C SER A 270 8.37 19.71 -12.82
N VAL A 271 8.04 18.70 -12.01
CA VAL A 271 8.30 18.68 -10.55
C VAL A 271 9.66 18.06 -10.24
N GLY A 272 10.24 17.28 -11.17
CA GLY A 272 11.61 16.76 -11.09
C GLY A 272 11.74 15.24 -11.16
N PHE A 273 10.66 14.49 -11.39
CA PHE A 273 10.74 13.06 -11.60
C PHE A 273 11.40 12.73 -12.94
N ARG A 274 12.22 11.67 -12.95
CA ARG A 274 12.96 11.22 -14.15
C ARG A 274 12.35 9.98 -14.78
N TRP A 275 11.63 9.19 -13.99
CA TRP A 275 10.87 8.07 -14.48
C TRP A 275 9.55 7.90 -13.74
N LEU A 276 8.57 7.30 -14.41
CA LEU A 276 7.38 6.75 -13.79
C LEU A 276 7.14 5.30 -14.26
N ALA A 277 6.37 4.53 -13.50
CA ALA A 277 6.00 3.16 -13.85
C ALA A 277 4.47 2.97 -13.87
N THR A 278 3.97 2.12 -14.76
CA THR A 278 2.54 1.83 -14.94
C THR A 278 2.32 0.46 -15.62
N ASP A 279 1.11 0.17 -16.12
CA ASP A 279 0.68 -1.14 -16.63
C ASP A 279 0.73 -1.31 -18.15
N GLU A 280 1.05 -2.53 -18.61
CA GLU A 280 1.07 -2.91 -20.04
C GLU A 280 -0.23 -2.57 -20.79
N GLY A 281 -1.39 -2.58 -20.13
CA GLY A 281 -2.67 -2.21 -20.72
C GLY A 281 -2.68 -0.76 -21.22
N ILE A 282 -1.99 0.13 -20.51
CA ILE A 282 -1.87 1.54 -20.89
C ILE A 282 -0.90 1.72 -22.05
N LEU A 283 0.18 0.92 -22.11
CA LEU A 283 1.07 0.88 -23.28
C LEU A 283 0.30 0.49 -24.55
N SER A 284 -0.53 -0.55 -24.45
CA SER A 284 -1.42 -0.98 -25.52
C SER A 284 -2.42 0.11 -25.93
N LYS A 285 -3.10 0.73 -24.94
CA LYS A 285 -4.02 1.86 -25.14
C LYS A 285 -3.33 3.09 -25.76
N SER A 286 -2.02 3.22 -25.56
CA SER A 286 -1.17 4.27 -26.15
C SER A 286 -0.74 4.00 -27.60
N GLY A 287 -1.23 2.90 -28.21
CA GLY A 287 -1.01 2.58 -29.64
C GLY A 287 0.16 1.63 -29.90
N VAL A 288 0.75 1.02 -28.87
CA VAL A 288 1.81 0.02 -29.02
C VAL A 288 1.18 -1.37 -29.11
N ASP A 289 1.37 -2.04 -30.23
CA ASP A 289 0.91 -3.42 -30.42
C ASP A 289 1.67 -4.39 -29.51
N LEU A 290 0.95 -5.00 -28.57
CA LEU A 290 1.42 -6.03 -27.63
C LEU A 290 0.82 -7.41 -27.93
N SER A 291 0.34 -7.65 -29.15
CA SER A 291 -0.04 -8.99 -29.62
C SER A 291 1.10 -10.00 -29.44
N TRP A 292 0.78 -11.30 -29.50
CA TRP A 292 1.73 -12.38 -29.18
C TRP A 292 3.08 -12.26 -29.90
N ASP A 293 3.07 -11.96 -31.21
CA ASP A 293 4.29 -11.77 -32.01
C ASP A 293 5.07 -10.49 -31.67
N ASN A 294 4.42 -9.51 -31.06
CA ASN A 294 4.97 -8.19 -30.75
C ASN A 294 5.17 -7.92 -29.25
N ARG A 295 4.92 -8.91 -28.38
CA ARG A 295 5.02 -8.78 -26.92
C ARG A 295 6.41 -8.30 -26.44
N ARG A 296 7.47 -8.54 -27.23
CA ARG A 296 8.82 -7.99 -26.97
C ARG A 296 8.86 -6.46 -26.81
N ARG A 297 7.89 -5.73 -27.36
CA ARG A 297 7.76 -4.27 -27.23
C ARG A 297 7.42 -3.83 -25.81
N LEU A 298 6.90 -4.72 -24.97
CA LEU A 298 6.70 -4.43 -23.54
C LEU A 298 8.03 -4.29 -22.80
N TYR A 299 9.04 -5.08 -23.18
CA TYR A 299 10.24 -5.30 -22.37
C TYR A 299 11.34 -4.28 -22.65
N GLN A 300 10.97 -3.00 -22.69
CA GLN A 300 11.85 -1.86 -22.94
C GLN A 300 11.22 -0.57 -22.40
N PRO A 301 12.04 0.43 -22.02
CA PRO A 301 11.53 1.72 -21.59
C PRO A 301 10.96 2.54 -22.75
N TYR A 302 9.98 3.40 -22.44
CA TYR A 302 9.46 4.42 -23.33
C TYR A 302 9.72 5.81 -22.78
N LYS A 303 9.63 6.84 -23.61
CA LYS A 303 9.81 8.24 -23.21
C LYS A 303 8.58 9.05 -23.60
N ARG A 304 8.00 9.77 -22.65
CA ARG A 304 6.98 10.77 -22.89
C ARG A 304 7.48 12.13 -22.42
N ALA A 305 7.54 13.11 -23.34
CA ALA A 305 8.21 14.39 -23.08
C ALA A 305 9.64 14.16 -22.55
N ASP A 306 9.93 14.59 -21.32
CA ASP A 306 11.23 14.46 -20.68
C ASP A 306 11.28 13.40 -19.55
N ILE A 307 10.24 12.58 -19.43
CA ILE A 307 10.19 11.49 -18.45
C ILE A 307 10.18 10.11 -19.12
N THR A 308 10.91 9.16 -18.54
CA THR A 308 10.88 7.75 -18.96
C THR A 308 9.68 7.05 -18.32
N VAL A 309 9.00 6.20 -19.08
CA VAL A 309 7.85 5.41 -18.64
C VAL A 309 8.22 3.94 -18.76
N PHE A 310 8.14 3.23 -17.64
CA PHE A 310 8.27 1.78 -17.58
C PHE A 310 6.89 1.14 -17.46
N PHE A 311 6.71 -0.02 -18.10
CA PHE A 311 5.45 -0.75 -18.10
C PHE A 311 5.67 -2.14 -17.52
N ARG A 312 4.90 -2.50 -16.49
CA ARG A 312 5.01 -3.81 -15.83
C ARG A 312 4.51 -4.92 -16.74
N ASP A 313 5.11 -6.09 -16.63
CA ASP A 313 4.48 -7.33 -17.08
C ASP A 313 3.44 -7.75 -16.04
N ARG A 314 2.17 -7.50 -16.38
CA ARG A 314 1.03 -7.81 -15.52
C ARG A 314 0.96 -9.30 -15.18
N THR A 315 1.17 -10.19 -16.15
CA THR A 315 1.11 -11.64 -15.90
C THR A 315 2.17 -12.08 -14.89
N LEU A 316 3.42 -11.63 -15.05
CA LEU A 316 4.49 -11.98 -14.11
C LEU A 316 4.25 -11.39 -12.71
N SER A 317 3.71 -10.18 -12.65
CA SER A 317 3.37 -9.51 -11.38
C SER A 317 2.22 -10.23 -10.66
N ASP A 318 1.14 -10.54 -11.37
CA ASP A 318 -0.07 -11.15 -10.83
C ASP A 318 0.16 -12.63 -10.43
N LEU A 319 1.13 -13.31 -11.03
CA LEU A 319 1.56 -14.65 -10.58
C LEU A 319 2.06 -14.62 -9.13
N ILE A 320 2.83 -13.60 -8.77
CA ILE A 320 3.30 -13.37 -7.39
C ILE A 320 2.13 -12.91 -6.50
N GLY A 321 1.30 -12.00 -7.00
CA GLY A 321 0.19 -11.46 -6.21
C GLY A 321 -0.86 -12.50 -5.83
N PHE A 322 -1.20 -13.43 -6.74
CA PHE A 322 -2.45 -14.19 -6.63
C PHE A 322 -2.35 -15.69 -6.89
N GLN A 323 -1.28 -16.18 -7.53
CA GLN A 323 -1.24 -17.59 -7.96
C GLN A 323 -0.25 -18.43 -7.16
N TYR A 324 0.99 -17.96 -7.01
CA TYR A 324 2.07 -18.73 -6.40
C TYR A 324 1.86 -19.04 -4.92
N MET A 325 0.98 -18.31 -4.21
CA MET A 325 0.54 -18.65 -2.85
C MET A 325 -0.09 -20.06 -2.71
N ASN A 326 -0.51 -20.66 -3.83
CA ASN A 326 -1.13 -21.99 -3.88
C ASN A 326 -0.16 -23.11 -4.25
N ALA A 327 1.12 -22.81 -4.47
CA ALA A 327 2.13 -23.77 -4.94
C ALA A 327 3.39 -23.77 -4.06
N PRO A 328 4.24 -24.81 -4.12
CA PRO A 328 5.52 -24.82 -3.43
C PRO A 328 6.42 -23.65 -3.86
N ALA A 329 7.14 -23.07 -2.89
CA ALA A 329 8.00 -21.91 -3.10
C ALA A 329 9.08 -22.14 -4.19
N SER A 330 9.71 -23.32 -4.19
CA SER A 330 10.76 -23.68 -5.15
C SER A 330 10.24 -23.87 -6.58
N GLU A 331 9.04 -24.39 -6.75
CA GLU A 331 8.39 -24.54 -8.06
C GLU A 331 7.97 -23.18 -8.61
N SER A 332 7.37 -22.35 -7.76
CA SER A 332 6.93 -20.99 -8.10
C SER A 332 8.10 -20.10 -8.54
N ALA A 333 9.20 -20.10 -7.77
CA ALA A 333 10.40 -19.33 -8.13
C ALA A 333 11.02 -19.80 -9.45
N ARG A 334 11.10 -21.13 -9.66
CA ARG A 334 11.62 -21.71 -10.91
C ARG A 334 10.74 -21.37 -12.11
N ASP A 335 9.42 -21.38 -11.94
CA ASP A 335 8.48 -21.00 -12.98
C ASP A 335 8.65 -19.54 -13.39
N LEU A 336 8.75 -18.63 -12.42
CA LEU A 336 8.94 -17.21 -12.69
C LEU A 336 10.26 -16.94 -13.44
N ILE A 337 11.36 -17.52 -12.96
CA ILE A 337 12.69 -17.41 -13.61
C ILE A 337 12.63 -17.96 -15.04
N ARG A 338 12.00 -19.12 -15.25
CA ARG A 338 11.83 -19.69 -16.59
C ARG A 338 11.10 -18.73 -17.52
N ARG A 339 9.99 -18.13 -17.08
CA ARG A 339 9.20 -17.19 -17.89
C ARG A 339 9.99 -15.92 -18.22
N VAL A 340 10.74 -15.38 -17.26
CA VAL A 340 11.62 -14.22 -17.52
C VAL A 340 12.66 -14.58 -18.59
N LYS A 341 13.23 -15.79 -18.56
CA LYS A 341 14.22 -16.25 -19.55
C LYS A 341 13.65 -16.55 -20.94
N GLU A 342 12.33 -16.58 -21.10
CA GLU A 342 11.68 -16.69 -22.42
C GLU A 342 11.64 -15.35 -23.16
N VAL A 343 11.94 -14.25 -22.45
CA VAL A 343 12.07 -12.90 -23.02
C VAL A 343 13.41 -12.78 -23.79
N PRO A 344 13.49 -12.00 -24.89
CA PRO A 344 14.75 -11.83 -25.61
C PRO A 344 15.88 -11.25 -24.73
N ASN A 345 17.11 -11.73 -24.94
CA ASN A 345 18.31 -11.18 -24.29
C ASN A 345 18.46 -9.67 -24.53
N GLY A 346 18.96 -8.93 -23.52
CA GLY A 346 19.08 -7.47 -23.56
C GLY A 346 17.75 -6.71 -23.33
N SER A 347 16.66 -7.42 -23.06
CA SER A 347 15.38 -6.80 -22.68
C SER A 347 15.36 -6.37 -21.21
N HIS A 348 14.35 -5.56 -20.86
CA HIS A 348 14.06 -5.15 -19.49
C HIS A 348 12.66 -5.59 -19.08
N VAL A 349 12.58 -6.38 -18.02
CA VAL A 349 11.32 -6.87 -17.45
C VAL A 349 11.06 -6.12 -16.16
N LEU A 350 9.93 -5.41 -16.09
CA LEU A 350 9.43 -4.83 -14.85
C LEU A 350 8.36 -5.74 -14.24
N ILE A 351 8.58 -6.15 -13.00
CA ILE A 351 7.59 -6.81 -12.14
C ILE A 351 7.22 -5.80 -11.05
N ALA A 352 5.96 -5.37 -11.01
CA ALA A 352 5.52 -4.32 -10.10
C ALA A 352 4.18 -4.67 -9.47
N LEU A 353 4.08 -4.62 -8.15
CA LEU A 353 2.91 -4.99 -7.37
C LEU A 353 2.95 -4.39 -5.96
N ASP A 354 1.82 -4.45 -5.26
CA ASP A 354 1.76 -4.12 -3.85
C ASP A 354 2.72 -4.98 -3.04
N GLY A 355 3.46 -4.31 -2.18
CA GLY A 355 4.57 -4.88 -1.42
C GLY A 355 4.10 -5.63 -0.18
N GLU A 356 2.92 -5.38 0.37
CA GLU A 356 2.43 -6.05 1.57
C GLU A 356 1.36 -7.12 1.32
N ASN A 357 0.58 -6.98 0.25
CA ASN A 357 -0.64 -7.76 0.01
C ASN A 357 -0.45 -9.28 -0.11
N PRO A 358 0.57 -9.81 -0.82
CA PRO A 358 0.61 -11.25 -1.09
C PRO A 358 0.94 -12.07 0.17
N TRP A 359 1.77 -11.54 1.07
CA TRP A 359 2.57 -12.36 1.98
C TRP A 359 1.78 -13.04 3.09
N ASP A 360 0.61 -12.54 3.43
CA ASP A 360 -0.29 -13.20 4.40
C ASP A 360 -0.82 -14.54 3.89
N TYR A 361 -0.90 -14.74 2.58
CA TYR A 361 -1.38 -15.98 1.97
C TYR A 361 -0.28 -16.99 1.68
N TYR A 362 0.98 -16.56 1.77
CA TYR A 362 2.14 -17.45 1.65
C TYR A 362 2.45 -18.08 3.02
N PRO A 363 2.83 -19.36 3.06
CA PRO A 363 3.53 -19.89 4.21
C PRO A 363 4.73 -18.99 4.54
N ASN A 364 5.03 -18.81 5.83
CA ASN A 364 6.28 -18.17 6.23
C ASN A 364 6.44 -16.73 5.69
N SER A 365 5.33 -16.01 5.54
CA SER A 365 5.32 -14.62 5.02
C SER A 365 6.04 -14.47 3.66
N GLY A 366 5.99 -15.50 2.82
CA GLY A 366 6.62 -15.48 1.49
C GLY A 366 8.15 -15.60 1.47
N ARG A 367 8.82 -15.69 2.62
CA ARG A 367 10.29 -15.71 2.71
C ARG A 367 10.93 -16.85 1.95
N ASP A 368 10.31 -18.04 2.00
CA ASP A 368 10.78 -19.21 1.26
C ASP A 368 10.74 -18.97 -0.26
N PHE A 369 9.70 -18.29 -0.77
CA PHE A 369 9.58 -17.97 -2.19
C PHE A 369 10.61 -16.90 -2.61
N LEU A 370 10.68 -15.80 -1.86
CA LEU A 370 11.59 -14.69 -2.15
C LEU A 370 13.06 -15.14 -2.15
N ARG A 371 13.49 -15.93 -1.15
CA ARG A 371 14.85 -16.48 -1.11
C ARG A 371 15.17 -17.32 -2.34
N ARG A 372 14.26 -18.21 -2.75
CA ARG A 372 14.48 -19.06 -3.94
C ARG A 372 14.50 -18.27 -5.24
N LEU A 373 13.67 -17.22 -5.33
CA LEU A 373 13.65 -16.33 -6.48
C LEU A 373 14.96 -15.53 -6.58
N PHE A 374 15.38 -14.91 -5.48
CA PHE A 374 16.57 -14.06 -5.44
C PHE A 374 17.86 -14.87 -5.59
N GLU A 375 17.95 -16.05 -4.97
CA GLU A 375 19.03 -17.03 -5.19
C GLU A 375 19.13 -17.38 -6.67
N GLY A 376 18.03 -17.77 -7.30
CA GLY A 376 18.01 -18.15 -8.70
C GLY A 376 18.32 -17.02 -9.69
N ILE A 377 17.96 -15.78 -9.37
CA ILE A 377 18.35 -14.60 -10.18
C ILE A 377 19.84 -14.29 -10.01
N GLN A 378 20.35 -14.32 -8.78
CA GLN A 378 21.76 -14.01 -8.48
C GLN A 378 22.73 -15.03 -9.07
N GLU A 379 22.34 -16.31 -9.15
CA GLU A 379 23.19 -17.39 -9.67
C GLU A 379 23.15 -17.53 -11.21
N ASP A 380 22.17 -16.92 -11.88
CA ASP A 380 22.00 -17.04 -13.32
C ASP A 380 22.57 -15.83 -14.08
N SER A 381 23.74 -16.00 -14.69
CA SER A 381 24.42 -14.98 -15.49
C SER A 381 23.64 -14.45 -16.72
N SER A 382 22.52 -15.08 -17.09
CA SER A 382 21.62 -14.56 -18.14
C SER A 382 20.65 -13.50 -17.61
N LEU A 383 20.54 -13.34 -16.29
CA LEU A 383 19.69 -12.38 -15.62
C LEU A 383 20.54 -11.37 -14.84
N GLU A 384 20.04 -10.15 -14.71
CA GLU A 384 20.63 -9.15 -13.82
C GLU A 384 19.49 -8.35 -13.17
N ALA A 385 19.41 -8.39 -11.85
CA ALA A 385 18.43 -7.58 -11.12
C ALA A 385 18.95 -6.15 -10.96
N VAL A 386 18.15 -5.18 -11.37
CA VAL A 386 18.51 -3.75 -11.39
C VAL A 386 17.39 -2.89 -10.83
N THR A 387 17.75 -1.80 -10.16
CA THR A 387 16.82 -0.72 -9.85
C THR A 387 16.29 -0.06 -11.13
N LEU A 388 15.16 0.66 -11.04
CA LEU A 388 14.60 1.35 -12.19
C LEU A 388 15.48 2.52 -12.66
N SER A 389 16.17 3.19 -11.74
CA SER A 389 17.20 4.19 -12.08
C SER A 389 18.41 3.59 -12.78
N GLU A 390 18.84 2.38 -12.42
CA GLU A 390 19.91 1.68 -13.16
C GLU A 390 19.44 1.30 -14.56
N ALA A 391 18.22 0.76 -14.71
CA ALA A 391 17.64 0.46 -16.02
C ALA A 391 17.52 1.74 -16.88
N LEU A 392 17.05 2.84 -16.30
CA LEU A 392 16.94 4.16 -16.94
C LEU A 392 18.27 4.63 -17.53
N ASN A 393 19.37 4.44 -16.81
CA ASN A 393 20.69 4.92 -17.24
C ASN A 393 21.37 3.99 -18.27
N ARG A 394 20.92 2.73 -18.38
CA ARG A 394 21.53 1.71 -19.25
C ARG A 394 20.81 1.53 -20.59
N LEU A 395 19.50 1.80 -20.63
CA LEU A 395 18.65 1.48 -21.77
C LEU A 395 18.15 2.75 -22.49
N PRO A 396 18.21 2.78 -23.83
CA PRO A 396 17.55 3.84 -24.58
C PRO A 396 16.03 3.68 -24.51
N ALA A 397 15.33 4.78 -24.27
CA ALA A 397 13.87 4.80 -24.26
C ALA A 397 13.30 5.10 -25.65
N GLN A 398 12.24 4.38 -26.06
CA GLN A 398 11.52 4.66 -27.30
C GLN A 398 10.52 5.79 -27.11
N ASN A 399 10.43 6.71 -28.05
CA ASN A 399 9.47 7.82 -27.95
C ASN A 399 8.03 7.32 -28.00
N LEU A 400 7.19 7.90 -27.14
CA LEU A 400 5.75 7.69 -27.10
C LEU A 400 5.04 9.03 -27.42
N ASP A 401 4.32 9.04 -28.54
CA ASP A 401 3.62 10.26 -29.03
C ASP A 401 2.46 10.67 -28.12
N TRP A 402 1.88 9.71 -27.40
CA TRP A 402 0.76 9.92 -26.49
C TRP A 402 0.81 8.87 -25.39
N LEU A 403 0.67 9.29 -24.13
CA LEU A 403 0.46 8.38 -23.01
C LEU A 403 -1.04 8.37 -22.68
N ALA A 404 -1.69 7.24 -22.96
CA ALA A 404 -3.11 7.09 -22.72
C ALA A 404 -3.46 7.21 -21.23
N PRO A 405 -4.60 7.85 -20.90
CA PRO A 405 -5.10 7.85 -19.55
C PRO A 405 -5.51 6.44 -19.12
N GLY A 406 -5.14 6.04 -17.91
CA GLY A 406 -5.61 4.79 -17.31
C GLY A 406 -4.85 4.46 -16.03
N SER A 407 -5.35 3.45 -15.31
CA SER A 407 -4.68 2.84 -14.16
C SER A 407 -4.25 1.41 -14.48
N TRP A 408 -3.50 0.81 -13.56
CA TRP A 408 -3.19 -0.62 -13.66
C TRP A 408 -4.40 -1.54 -13.53
N ALA A 409 -5.53 -1.01 -13.06
CA ALA A 409 -6.79 -1.72 -12.96
C ALA A 409 -7.62 -1.46 -14.22
N ASN A 410 -7.66 -2.46 -15.11
CA ASN A 410 -8.47 -2.43 -16.34
C ASN A 410 -8.17 -1.26 -17.32
N ALA A 411 -7.01 -0.59 -17.19
CA ALA A 411 -6.59 0.51 -18.06
C ALA A 411 -7.60 1.67 -18.16
N ASN A 412 -8.34 1.93 -17.06
CA ASN A 412 -9.33 3.00 -16.93
C ASN A 412 -9.42 3.48 -15.47
N PHE A 413 -10.38 4.36 -15.17
CA PHE A 413 -10.59 4.92 -13.83
C PHE A 413 -11.94 4.57 -13.18
N GLN A 414 -12.67 3.57 -13.71
CA GLN A 414 -14.03 3.24 -13.27
C GLN A 414 -14.13 2.94 -11.76
N ILE A 415 -13.09 2.37 -11.17
CA ILE A 415 -13.06 2.06 -9.73
C ILE A 415 -13.15 3.33 -8.86
N TRP A 416 -12.64 4.48 -9.32
CA TRP A 416 -12.53 5.69 -8.49
C TRP A 416 -13.47 6.83 -8.89
N ILE A 417 -14.19 6.70 -10.01
CA ILE A 417 -15.13 7.73 -10.50
C ILE A 417 -16.27 7.13 -11.34
N GLY A 418 -16.54 5.83 -11.21
CA GLY A 418 -17.55 5.15 -12.04
C GLY A 418 -18.91 5.02 -11.36
N HIS A 419 -18.93 4.93 -10.03
CA HIS A 419 -20.16 4.69 -9.27
C HIS A 419 -20.80 5.98 -8.77
N PRO A 420 -22.15 5.99 -8.58
CA PRO A 420 -22.85 7.12 -7.97
C PRO A 420 -22.29 7.58 -6.62
N GLU A 421 -21.75 6.63 -5.85
CA GLU A 421 -21.12 6.87 -4.54
C GLU A 421 -19.79 7.62 -4.71
N ASP A 422 -18.93 7.22 -5.65
CA ASP A 422 -17.71 7.94 -6.03
C ASP A 422 -18.03 9.38 -6.45
N HIS A 423 -19.07 9.56 -7.27
CA HIS A 423 -19.48 10.88 -7.72
C HIS A 423 -19.92 11.77 -6.55
N LEU A 424 -20.54 11.18 -5.52
CA LEU A 424 -20.94 11.91 -4.32
C LEU A 424 -19.71 12.30 -3.49
N ALA A 425 -18.75 11.39 -3.32
CA ALA A 425 -17.49 11.68 -2.65
C ALA A 425 -16.73 12.82 -3.34
N TRP A 426 -16.57 12.76 -4.67
CA TRP A 426 -15.92 13.84 -5.43
C TRP A 426 -16.67 15.17 -5.34
N ARG A 427 -18.02 15.17 -5.34
CA ARG A 427 -18.80 16.39 -5.10
C ARG A 427 -18.53 16.99 -3.72
N TRP A 428 -18.33 16.16 -2.70
CA TRP A 428 -17.95 16.64 -1.37
C TRP A 428 -16.57 17.27 -1.36
N ILE A 429 -15.58 16.64 -2.00
CA ILE A 429 -14.22 17.18 -2.14
C ILE A 429 -14.26 18.54 -2.85
N VAL A 430 -14.92 18.64 -4.02
CA VAL A 430 -15.02 19.90 -4.78
C VAL A 430 -15.69 20.99 -3.95
N ARG A 431 -16.81 20.68 -3.28
CA ARG A 431 -17.52 21.63 -2.42
C ARG A 431 -16.67 22.11 -1.24
N ALA A 432 -15.97 21.20 -0.57
CA ALA A 432 -15.09 21.53 0.55
C ALA A 432 -13.91 22.39 0.07
N ARG A 433 -13.34 22.06 -1.08
CA ARG A 433 -12.25 22.81 -1.72
C ARG A 433 -12.64 24.24 -2.06
N GLU A 434 -13.81 24.44 -2.66
CA GLU A 434 -14.35 25.77 -2.97
C GLU A 434 -14.54 26.61 -1.70
N ALA A 435 -15.17 26.02 -0.67
CA ALA A 435 -15.37 26.68 0.62
C ALA A 435 -14.05 27.08 1.29
N LEU A 436 -13.07 26.18 1.30
CA LEU A 436 -11.73 26.44 1.86
C LEU A 436 -11.04 27.60 1.14
N MET A 437 -11.09 27.67 -0.19
CA MET A 437 -10.47 28.77 -0.93
C MET A 437 -11.17 30.10 -0.70
N GLN A 438 -12.50 30.12 -0.62
CA GLN A 438 -13.26 31.34 -0.33
C GLN A 438 -12.91 31.93 1.05
N ARG A 439 -12.45 31.10 1.98
CA ARG A 439 -12.07 31.48 3.35
C ARG A 439 -10.58 31.76 3.52
N LYS A 440 -9.78 31.65 2.45
CA LYS A 440 -8.34 31.95 2.50
C LYS A 440 -8.10 33.39 2.96
N GLY A 441 -7.29 33.56 3.99
CA GLY A 441 -7.01 34.87 4.62
C GLY A 441 -8.13 35.42 5.51
N GLN A 442 -9.24 34.69 5.70
CA GLN A 442 -10.36 35.08 6.58
C GLN A 442 -10.43 34.27 7.87
N VAL A 443 -9.58 33.24 8.00
CA VAL A 443 -9.47 32.38 9.17
C VAL A 443 -8.01 32.38 9.65
N PRO A 444 -7.73 32.04 10.92
CA PRO A 444 -6.36 31.89 11.39
C PRO A 444 -5.55 30.99 10.47
N GLU A 445 -4.30 31.36 10.21
CA GLU A 445 -3.44 30.66 9.26
C GLU A 445 -3.27 29.17 9.62
N GLU A 446 -3.09 28.86 10.91
CA GLU A 446 -3.02 27.50 11.44
C GLU A 446 -4.26 26.67 11.07
N ASN A 447 -5.47 27.23 11.26
CA ASN A 447 -6.70 26.56 10.89
C ASN A 447 -6.82 26.35 9.37
N TRP A 448 -6.34 27.30 8.56
CA TRP A 448 -6.34 27.13 7.11
C TRP A 448 -5.43 25.98 6.69
N HIS A 449 -4.23 25.88 7.29
CA HIS A 449 -3.29 24.78 7.02
C HIS A 449 -3.86 23.43 7.45
N LEU A 450 -4.49 23.34 8.62
CA LEU A 450 -5.17 22.12 9.06
C LEU A 450 -6.29 21.74 8.09
N ALA A 451 -7.14 22.68 7.69
CA ALA A 451 -8.21 22.43 6.72
C ALA A 451 -7.66 22.02 5.33
N TYR A 452 -6.52 22.58 4.91
CA TYR A 452 -5.89 22.20 3.66
C TYR A 452 -5.25 20.81 3.74
N GLU A 453 -4.71 20.42 4.89
CA GLU A 453 -4.25 19.04 5.13
C GLU A 453 -5.38 18.03 4.99
N GLU A 454 -6.52 18.29 5.64
CA GLU A 454 -7.72 17.45 5.59
C GLU A 454 -8.24 17.26 4.16
N LEU A 455 -8.19 18.32 3.35
CA LEU A 455 -8.53 18.24 1.94
C LEU A 455 -7.58 17.27 1.20
N LEU A 456 -6.28 17.43 1.35
CA LEU A 456 -5.31 16.58 0.64
C LEU A 456 -5.42 15.12 1.07
N VAL A 457 -5.78 14.86 2.33
CA VAL A 457 -6.12 13.52 2.82
C VAL A 457 -7.38 13.00 2.12
N ALA A 458 -8.45 13.80 2.05
CA ALA A 458 -9.72 13.41 1.43
C ALA A 458 -9.63 13.16 -0.08
N GLU A 459 -8.59 13.67 -0.76
CA GLU A 459 -8.30 13.39 -2.17
C GLU A 459 -7.72 11.97 -2.42
N GLY A 460 -7.29 11.27 -1.36
CA GLY A 460 -6.70 9.94 -1.46
C GLY A 460 -7.60 8.92 -2.13
N SER A 461 -7.02 8.02 -2.93
CA SER A 461 -7.78 7.03 -3.71
C SER A 461 -8.45 5.97 -2.85
N ASP A 462 -7.93 5.73 -1.65
CA ASP A 462 -8.41 4.70 -0.72
C ASP A 462 -9.89 4.87 -0.37
N TRP A 463 -10.37 6.11 -0.26
CA TRP A 463 -11.77 6.37 0.05
C TRP A 463 -12.69 5.87 -1.07
N MET A 464 -12.35 6.21 -2.32
CA MET A 464 -13.13 5.84 -3.50
C MET A 464 -13.02 4.35 -3.81
N TRP A 465 -11.92 3.69 -3.45
CA TRP A 465 -11.78 2.23 -3.60
C TRP A 465 -12.88 1.44 -2.89
N TRP A 466 -13.34 1.93 -1.72
CA TRP A 466 -14.39 1.29 -0.95
C TRP A 466 -15.80 1.76 -1.29
N PHE A 467 -15.97 2.79 -2.12
CA PHE A 467 -17.28 3.23 -2.59
C PHE A 467 -17.71 2.40 -3.82
N GLY A 468 -19.03 2.26 -3.99
CA GLY A 468 -19.61 1.42 -5.04
C GLY A 468 -19.59 -0.07 -4.72
N ASN A 469 -19.73 -0.87 -5.78
CA ASN A 469 -20.00 -2.30 -5.69
C ASN A 469 -18.83 -3.19 -6.09
N ASP A 470 -17.70 -2.58 -6.49
CA ASP A 470 -16.53 -3.30 -6.98
C ASP A 470 -15.81 -4.02 -5.84
N PHE A 471 -15.70 -3.36 -4.68
CA PHE A 471 -15.02 -3.89 -3.50
C PHE A 471 -15.84 -3.68 -2.22
N SER A 472 -15.63 -4.57 -1.25
CA SER A 472 -16.22 -4.49 0.08
C SER A 472 -15.31 -5.17 1.10
N SER A 473 -15.29 -4.64 2.31
CA SER A 473 -14.61 -5.13 3.49
C SER A 473 -15.57 -5.13 4.68
N ASP A 474 -15.19 -5.80 5.76
CA ASP A 474 -15.90 -5.70 7.05
C ASP A 474 -15.77 -4.29 7.67
N ASP A 475 -14.87 -3.45 7.14
CA ASP A 475 -14.52 -2.12 7.65
C ASP A 475 -15.05 -0.97 6.76
N ASP A 476 -15.90 -1.27 5.76
CA ASP A 476 -16.46 -0.29 4.82
C ASP A 476 -17.11 0.91 5.52
N ALA A 477 -17.80 0.68 6.64
CA ALA A 477 -18.41 1.73 7.44
C ALA A 477 -17.39 2.66 8.11
N ILE A 478 -16.20 2.13 8.44
CA ILE A 478 -15.10 2.91 9.04
C ILE A 478 -14.50 3.83 7.98
N PHE A 479 -14.21 3.32 6.79
CA PHE A 479 -13.69 4.13 5.68
C PHE A 479 -14.66 5.26 5.28
N ASP A 480 -15.96 4.95 5.14
CA ASP A 480 -16.99 5.94 4.86
C ASP A 480 -17.06 7.03 5.94
N ALA A 481 -17.04 6.64 7.22
CA ALA A 481 -17.09 7.58 8.34
C ALA A 481 -15.84 8.45 8.42
N LEU A 482 -14.65 7.87 8.20
CA LEU A 482 -13.39 8.61 8.24
C LEU A 482 -13.30 9.61 7.07
N PHE A 483 -13.69 9.23 5.86
CA PHE A 483 -13.79 10.15 4.71
C PHE A 483 -14.71 11.34 5.02
N ARG A 484 -15.94 11.08 5.48
CA ARG A 484 -16.89 12.15 5.81
C ARG A 484 -16.39 13.03 6.94
N GLN A 485 -15.65 12.47 7.89
CA GLN A 485 -15.02 13.23 8.96
C GLN A 485 -13.93 14.17 8.44
N HIS A 486 -13.05 13.74 7.53
CA HIS A 486 -12.09 14.63 6.87
C HIS A 486 -12.79 15.80 6.19
N ILE A 487 -13.87 15.53 5.43
CA ILE A 487 -14.68 16.60 4.82
C ILE A 487 -15.27 17.54 5.88
N GLY A 488 -15.85 17.01 6.96
CA GLY A 488 -16.45 17.79 8.04
C GLY A 488 -15.43 18.70 8.75
N ASN A 489 -14.22 18.17 9.00
CA ASN A 489 -13.13 18.90 9.62
C ASN A 489 -12.72 20.14 8.80
N ILE A 490 -12.74 20.05 7.46
CA ILE A 490 -12.47 21.21 6.59
C ILE A 490 -13.42 22.36 6.92
N PHE A 491 -14.74 22.08 6.98
CA PHE A 491 -15.75 23.10 7.32
C PHE A 491 -15.59 23.62 8.74
N HIS A 492 -15.32 22.73 9.69
CA HIS A 492 -15.09 23.09 11.08
C HIS A 492 -13.92 24.09 11.22
N PHE A 493 -12.75 23.75 10.68
CA PHE A 493 -11.55 24.58 10.79
C PHE A 493 -11.71 25.95 10.11
N ILE A 494 -12.45 26.03 8.99
CA ILE A 494 -12.74 27.31 8.33
C ILE A 494 -13.91 28.09 8.94
N GLY A 495 -14.49 27.59 10.03
CA GLY A 495 -15.57 28.25 10.79
C GLY A 495 -16.92 28.28 10.06
N LEU A 496 -17.22 27.25 9.27
CA LEU A 496 -18.50 27.05 8.60
C LEU A 496 -19.24 25.84 9.22
N PRO A 497 -20.58 25.84 9.21
CA PRO A 497 -21.33 24.65 9.60
C PRO A 497 -21.08 23.51 8.63
N GLU A 498 -21.16 22.27 9.12
CA GLU A 498 -21.14 21.10 8.25
C GLU A 498 -22.28 21.14 7.24
N PRO A 499 -22.02 20.82 5.96
CA PRO A 499 -23.06 20.72 4.95
C PRO A 499 -24.18 19.73 5.29
N GLU A 500 -25.43 20.11 5.02
CA GLU A 500 -26.56 19.19 5.07
C GLU A 500 -26.30 17.97 4.18
N GLY A 501 -26.53 16.77 4.73
CA GLY A 501 -26.32 15.48 4.06
C GLY A 501 -24.94 14.85 4.28
N LEU A 502 -23.95 15.58 4.85
CA LEU A 502 -22.61 15.00 5.11
C LEU A 502 -22.61 13.97 6.24
N ASN A 503 -23.61 14.00 7.12
CA ASN A 503 -23.78 13.01 8.17
C ASN A 503 -24.40 11.68 7.67
N GLU A 504 -24.91 11.65 6.44
CA GLU A 504 -25.44 10.43 5.84
C GLU A 504 -24.29 9.60 5.22
N PRO A 505 -24.26 8.27 5.45
CA PRO A 505 -23.31 7.39 4.76
C PRO A 505 -23.43 7.53 3.24
N ILE A 506 -22.28 7.63 2.60
CA ILE A 506 -22.14 7.63 1.14
C ILE A 506 -22.38 6.21 0.65
N LYS A 507 -21.74 5.21 1.28
CA LYS A 507 -21.95 3.80 0.96
C LYS A 507 -23.34 3.33 1.39
N LYS A 508 -24.17 2.96 0.42
CA LYS A 508 -25.57 2.56 0.65
C LYS A 508 -25.71 1.07 0.97
N SER A 509 -24.79 0.22 0.52
CA SER A 509 -24.75 -1.20 0.86
C SER A 509 -23.64 -1.52 1.86
N LEU A 510 -23.96 -1.45 3.15
CA LEU A 510 -23.08 -1.91 4.25
C LEU A 510 -23.20 -3.42 4.52
N GLY A 511 -23.96 -4.15 3.69
CA GLY A 511 -24.12 -5.59 3.80
C GLY A 511 -22.93 -6.30 3.16
N GLY A 512 -22.00 -6.77 3.99
CA GLY A 512 -20.80 -7.49 3.55
C GLY A 512 -21.12 -8.60 2.56
N ARG A 513 -20.76 -8.39 1.31
CA ARG A 513 -20.48 -9.48 0.39
C ARG A 513 -19.00 -9.77 0.56
N LYS A 514 -18.67 -10.97 1.04
CA LYS A 514 -17.31 -11.51 0.92
C LYS A 514 -16.91 -11.40 -0.55
N THR A 515 -15.98 -10.52 -0.87
CA THR A 515 -15.27 -10.61 -2.14
C THR A 515 -14.47 -11.91 -2.10
N ALA A 516 -14.73 -12.78 -3.07
CA ALA A 516 -13.64 -13.54 -3.63
C ALA A 516 -12.69 -12.48 -4.21
N MET A 517 -11.39 -12.54 -3.91
CA MET A 517 -10.40 -11.86 -4.74
C MET A 517 -10.78 -12.18 -6.18
N ALA A 518 -11.14 -11.16 -6.96
CA ALA A 518 -11.61 -11.37 -8.31
C ALA A 518 -10.56 -12.23 -9.03
N PRO A 519 -10.90 -13.44 -9.51
CA PRO A 519 -9.99 -14.12 -10.40
C PRO A 519 -9.80 -13.18 -11.60
N PRO A 520 -8.55 -13.02 -12.09
CA PRO A 520 -8.31 -12.22 -13.28
C PRO A 520 -9.24 -12.69 -14.41
N PRO A 521 -9.73 -11.78 -15.26
CA PRO A 521 -10.41 -12.19 -16.48
C PRO A 521 -9.50 -13.16 -17.26
N PRO A 522 -10.08 -14.21 -17.85
CA PRO A 522 -9.35 -15.31 -18.49
C PRO A 522 -8.41 -14.88 -19.61
#